data_AF-A0A2P2JPS5-F1
#
_entry.id   AF-A0A2P2JPS5-F1
#
_cell.length_a   1.000
_cell.length_b   1.000
_cell.length_c   1.000
_cell.angle_alpha   90.00
_cell.angle_beta   90.00
_cell.angle_gamma   90.00
#
_symmetry.space_group_name_H-M   'P 1'
#
loop_
_entity.id
_entity.type
_entity.pdbx_description
1 polymer ?
#
loop_
_entity_poly.entity_id
_entity_poly.type
_entity_poly.pdbx_seq_one_letter_code
_entity_poly.pdbx_strand_id
1 'polypeptide(L)'
;MPTLNQREIFDRPPPNKRKIVVATNIAESSITIDDVVHVIDCGKAKETSYDALNKLACLLPSWISKASAHQRRGRAGRVQPGVCYRLYPKVIHDAMLEYQLPEILRTPLQELCLQIKSLQLGAVASFLAKALQPPDPLSVQNAIDLLKTIGALDDREELTPLGCHLCNLPVDPNIGKMLLMGCIFQCLDPALTIAAALAHRDPFVLPMDRKREADAAKQSFAGDSCSDHIALVKAFQGYKEAKQNRREKAFCWENFLSPVTLQMMEDMRNQFLNLLYDIGFVDKSRVASTYNQYSQDLEMVSAILCAGLYPNVVQCKRRGKWTAFYTKEVGKVDIHPASVNAGVYLFPLPYMVYGEKVKTTSIYIRDSTNISDYALLLFGGSLITSNGGEGIEMLGGYLHFSASRRVLELIRKLRAELDKLLSRKIEDPGLDISVEGKGVVSAVVELLHSYSIEC
;
A
#
# COMPACT_ATOMS: atom_id res chain seq x y z
N MET A 1 7.59 -14.53 9.56
CA MET A 1 8.34 -15.78 9.82
C MET A 1 8.53 -16.50 8.50
N PRO A 2 9.71 -17.08 8.22
CA PRO A 2 9.95 -17.83 6.99
C PRO A 2 9.00 -19.02 6.87
N THR A 3 8.54 -19.31 5.65
CA THR A 3 7.68 -20.46 5.30
C THR A 3 8.30 -21.81 5.64
N LEU A 4 9.64 -21.91 5.71
CA LEU A 4 10.35 -23.14 6.10
C LEU A 4 10.06 -23.54 7.55
N ASN A 5 9.99 -22.59 8.49
CA ASN A 5 9.64 -22.85 9.90
C ASN A 5 8.16 -23.26 10.07
N GLN A 6 7.31 -23.06 9.06
CA GLN A 6 5.92 -23.51 9.11
C GLN A 6 5.76 -24.98 8.75
N ARG A 7 6.73 -25.66 8.11
CA ARG A 7 6.57 -27.10 7.80
C ARG A 7 6.81 -27.99 9.02
N GLU A 8 7.82 -27.65 9.82
CA GLU A 8 8.15 -28.36 11.06
C GLU A 8 6.99 -28.42 12.06
N ILE A 9 6.05 -27.46 11.97
CA ILE A 9 4.87 -27.42 12.85
C ILE A 9 3.93 -28.61 12.64
N PHE A 10 3.93 -29.19 11.44
CA PHE A 10 3.06 -30.31 11.07
C PHE A 10 3.66 -31.66 11.44
N ASP A 11 4.99 -31.72 11.59
CA ASP A 11 5.68 -32.92 11.98
C ASP A 11 5.42 -33.25 13.46
N ARG A 12 5.45 -34.55 13.78
CA ARG A 12 5.36 -35.01 15.18
C ARG A 12 6.68 -34.72 15.89
N PRO A 13 6.66 -34.29 17.16
CA PRO A 13 7.88 -34.10 17.91
C PRO A 13 8.60 -35.45 18.14
N PRO A 14 9.93 -35.45 18.28
CA PRO A 14 10.69 -36.64 18.67
C PRO A 14 10.20 -37.25 20.00
N PRO A 15 10.49 -38.53 20.26
CA PRO A 15 10.16 -39.16 21.54
C PRO A 15 10.66 -38.35 22.74
N ASN A 16 9.87 -38.30 23.80
CA ASN A 16 10.13 -37.52 25.02
C ASN A 16 10.21 -35.98 24.83
N LYS A 17 9.78 -35.45 23.68
CA LYS A 17 9.60 -34.01 23.48
C LYS A 17 8.12 -33.66 23.29
N ARG A 18 7.70 -32.54 23.88
CA ARG A 18 6.36 -31.97 23.68
C ARG A 18 6.43 -30.82 22.70
N LYS A 19 5.61 -30.88 21.64
CA LYS A 19 5.43 -29.75 20.73
C LYS A 19 4.57 -28.68 21.41
N ILE A 20 5.07 -27.45 21.46
CA ILE A 20 4.35 -26.27 21.97
C ILE A 20 4.32 -25.26 20.84
N VAL A 21 3.10 -24.91 20.41
CA VAL A 21 2.87 -23.97 19.32
C VAL A 21 2.32 -22.67 19.91
N VAL A 22 3.01 -21.56 19.63
CA VAL A 22 2.54 -20.21 19.96
C VAL A 22 2.10 -19.56 18.65
N ALA A 23 0.80 -19.29 18.52
CA ALA A 23 0.21 -18.80 17.27
C ALA A 23 -0.78 -17.65 17.49
N THR A 24 -1.04 -16.89 16.43
CA THR A 24 -2.14 -15.93 16.37
C THR A 24 -3.45 -16.63 15.99
N ASN A 25 -4.50 -15.86 15.71
CA ASN A 25 -5.75 -16.36 15.11
C ASN A 25 -5.57 -17.09 13.77
N ILE A 26 -4.38 -17.09 13.15
CA ILE A 26 -4.09 -17.92 11.96
C ILE A 26 -4.27 -19.43 12.21
N ALA A 27 -4.04 -19.90 13.44
CA ALA A 27 -4.24 -21.31 13.82
C ALA A 27 -5.72 -21.65 14.06
N GLU A 28 -6.59 -20.64 14.13
CA GLU A 28 -8.03 -20.81 14.32
C GLU A 28 -8.73 -21.33 13.08
N SER A 29 -8.27 -20.92 11.89
CA SER A 29 -8.86 -21.25 10.59
C SER A 29 -7.81 -21.74 9.58
N SER A 30 -6.81 -20.93 9.25
CA SER A 30 -5.91 -21.10 8.10
C SER A 30 -4.90 -22.24 8.21
N ILE A 31 -4.58 -22.70 9.43
CA ILE A 31 -3.59 -23.78 9.65
C ILE A 31 -4.25 -24.91 10.43
N THR A 32 -3.93 -26.15 10.06
CA THR A 32 -4.42 -27.38 10.69
C THR A 32 -3.24 -28.18 11.22
N ILE A 33 -3.15 -28.30 12.54
CA ILE A 33 -2.12 -29.09 13.23
C ILE A 33 -2.85 -30.25 13.90
N ASP A 34 -2.55 -31.48 13.48
CA ASP A 34 -3.38 -32.64 13.79
C ASP A 34 -3.19 -33.17 15.21
N ASP A 35 -1.98 -33.09 15.76
CA ASP A 35 -1.60 -33.63 17.06
C ASP A 35 -1.86 -32.68 18.24
N VAL A 36 -2.69 -31.65 18.05
CA VAL A 36 -3.08 -30.72 19.12
C VAL A 36 -4.16 -31.34 19.99
N VAL A 37 -3.84 -31.55 21.27
CA VAL A 37 -4.75 -32.09 22.30
C VAL A 37 -5.04 -31.04 23.40
N HIS A 38 -4.18 -30.03 23.53
CA HIS A 38 -4.32 -28.96 24.50
C HIS A 38 -4.31 -27.62 23.80
N VAL A 39 -5.35 -26.82 24.01
CA VAL A 39 -5.45 -25.44 23.53
C VAL A 39 -5.47 -24.51 24.72
N ILE A 40 -4.60 -23.50 24.72
CA ILE A 40 -4.61 -22.41 25.70
C ILE A 40 -5.10 -21.16 24.97
N ASP A 41 -6.33 -20.75 25.26
CA ASP A 41 -6.99 -19.61 24.64
C ASP A 41 -6.92 -18.39 25.55
N CYS A 42 -6.14 -17.39 25.14
CA CYS A 42 -6.03 -16.12 25.85
C CYS A 42 -7.27 -15.21 25.70
N GLY A 43 -8.20 -15.55 24.80
CA GLY A 43 -9.42 -14.77 24.56
C GLY A 43 -9.22 -13.49 23.76
N LYS A 44 -8.00 -13.21 23.30
CA LYS A 44 -7.65 -12.00 22.55
C LYS A 44 -7.17 -12.34 21.15
N ALA A 45 -7.38 -11.40 20.23
CA ALA A 45 -6.74 -11.36 18.93
C ALA A 45 -6.45 -9.89 18.57
N LYS A 46 -5.47 -9.65 17.71
CA LYS A 46 -5.38 -8.35 17.05
C LYS A 46 -6.36 -8.37 15.89
N GLU A 47 -7.31 -7.45 15.90
CA GLU A 47 -8.30 -7.32 14.84
C GLU A 47 -8.14 -5.97 14.15
N THR A 48 -8.35 -5.99 12.84
CA THR A 48 -8.39 -4.77 12.03
C THR A 48 -9.75 -4.12 12.21
N SER A 49 -9.76 -2.86 12.61
CA SER A 49 -10.92 -1.97 12.58
C SER A 49 -10.62 -0.72 11.77
N TYR A 50 -11.67 0.00 11.37
CA TYR A 50 -11.54 1.24 10.62
C TYR A 50 -12.14 2.40 11.44
N ASP A 51 -11.33 3.43 11.67
CA ASP A 51 -11.75 4.68 12.27
C ASP A 51 -12.10 5.67 11.15
N ALA A 52 -13.40 5.81 10.87
CA ALA A 52 -13.92 6.63 9.79
C ALA A 52 -13.68 8.13 9.98
N LEU A 53 -13.61 8.62 11.23
CA LEU A 53 -13.34 10.04 11.50
C LEU A 53 -11.92 10.40 11.11
N ASN A 54 -10.96 9.51 11.40
CA ASN A 54 -9.54 9.73 11.16
C ASN A 54 -9.02 9.08 9.86
N LYS A 55 -9.91 8.45 9.09
CA LYS A 55 -9.59 7.63 7.89
C LYS A 55 -8.43 6.65 8.17
N LEU A 56 -8.50 5.94 9.28
CA LEU A 56 -7.36 5.23 9.86
C LEU A 56 -7.66 3.75 10.10
N ALA A 57 -6.84 2.87 9.51
CA ALA A 57 -6.85 1.46 9.86
C ALA A 57 -6.23 1.28 11.27
N CYS A 58 -6.88 0.50 12.11
CA CYS A 58 -6.48 0.23 13.48
C CYS A 58 -6.25 -1.27 13.65
N LEU A 59 -5.11 -1.65 14.24
CA LEU A 59 -4.79 -3.04 14.55
C LEU A 59 -4.59 -3.18 16.06
N LEU A 60 -5.71 -3.34 16.78
CA LEU A 60 -5.75 -3.29 18.23
C LEU A 60 -6.10 -4.66 18.83
N PRO A 61 -5.60 -5.00 20.04
CA PRO A 61 -6.03 -6.19 20.75
C PRO A 61 -7.51 -6.08 21.17
N SER A 62 -8.37 -6.91 20.61
CA SER A 62 -9.79 -7.02 20.95
C SER A 62 -10.09 -8.38 21.60
N TRP A 63 -11.22 -8.44 22.31
CA TRP A 63 -11.79 -9.73 22.71
C TRP A 63 -12.32 -10.46 21.49
N ILE A 64 -12.07 -11.77 21.41
CA ILE A 64 -12.57 -12.61 20.33
C ILE A 64 -14.09 -12.80 20.44
N SER A 65 -14.71 -13.27 19.35
CA SER A 65 -16.12 -13.70 19.38
C SER A 65 -16.31 -15.06 20.07
N LYS A 66 -17.54 -15.36 20.50
CA LYS A 66 -17.93 -16.69 20.99
C LYS A 66 -17.72 -17.77 19.92
N ALA A 67 -18.02 -17.44 18.67
CA ALA A 67 -17.73 -18.31 17.53
C ALA A 67 -16.22 -18.62 17.42
N SER A 68 -15.35 -17.63 17.57
CA SER A 68 -13.89 -17.84 17.57
C SER A 68 -13.42 -18.70 18.74
N ALA A 69 -13.93 -18.44 19.95
CA ALA A 69 -13.66 -19.26 21.13
C ALA A 69 -14.12 -20.72 20.93
N HIS A 70 -15.21 -20.94 20.18
CA HIS A 70 -15.69 -22.25 19.81
C HIS A 70 -14.78 -22.92 18.77
N GLN A 71 -14.35 -22.21 17.74
CA GLN A 71 -13.40 -22.72 16.74
C GLN A 71 -12.07 -23.14 17.38
N ARG A 72 -11.52 -22.32 18.29
CA ARG A 72 -10.30 -22.64 19.05
C ARG A 72 -10.45 -23.90 19.88
N ARG A 73 -11.58 -24.06 20.59
CA ARG A 73 -11.90 -25.30 21.32
C ARG A 73 -11.88 -26.51 20.39
N GLY A 74 -12.45 -26.40 19.19
CA GLY A 74 -12.48 -27.47 18.19
C GLY A 74 -11.10 -27.96 17.74
N ARG A 75 -10.05 -27.15 17.90
CA ARG A 75 -8.67 -27.54 17.54
C ARG A 75 -8.09 -28.62 18.45
N ALA A 76 -8.55 -28.74 19.69
CA ALA A 76 -8.06 -29.74 20.64
C ALA A 76 -8.69 -31.14 20.43
N GLY A 77 -9.79 -31.25 19.69
CA GLY A 77 -10.63 -32.45 19.63
C GLY A 77 -10.56 -33.23 18.32
N ARG A 78 -9.51 -33.06 17.52
CA ARG A 78 -9.45 -33.61 16.15
C ARG A 78 -9.10 -35.09 16.10
N VAL A 79 -8.04 -35.48 16.80
CA VAL A 79 -7.50 -36.85 16.76
C VAL A 79 -7.89 -37.69 17.97
N GLN A 80 -8.13 -37.04 19.11
CA GLN A 80 -8.54 -37.68 20.37
C GLN A 80 -9.21 -36.66 21.28
N PRO A 81 -9.85 -37.07 22.40
CA PRO A 81 -10.38 -36.14 23.39
C PRO A 81 -9.29 -35.18 23.89
N GLY A 82 -9.57 -33.88 23.84
CA GLY A 82 -8.64 -32.83 24.25
C GLY A 82 -9.26 -31.80 25.16
N VAL A 83 -8.43 -30.87 25.64
CA VAL A 83 -8.80 -29.85 26.64
C VAL A 83 -8.50 -28.45 26.10
N CYS A 84 -9.48 -27.56 26.24
CA CYS A 84 -9.32 -26.14 25.93
C CYS A 84 -9.37 -25.32 27.23
N TYR A 85 -8.25 -24.70 27.59
CA TYR A 85 -8.13 -23.81 28.73
C TYR A 85 -8.42 -22.38 28.28
N ARG A 86 -9.44 -21.73 28.84
CA ARG A 86 -9.76 -20.33 28.57
C ARG A 86 -9.22 -19.44 29.69
N LEU A 87 -8.36 -18.49 29.35
CA LEU A 87 -7.70 -17.60 30.32
C LEU A 87 -8.56 -16.36 30.64
N TYR A 88 -9.88 -16.49 30.57
CA TYR A 88 -10.83 -15.41 30.83
C TYR A 88 -12.05 -15.95 31.59
N PRO A 89 -12.60 -15.18 32.55
CA PRO A 89 -13.78 -15.59 33.31
C PRO A 89 -15.01 -15.79 32.43
N LYS A 90 -15.96 -16.60 32.92
CA LYS A 90 -17.26 -16.83 32.25
C LYS A 90 -18.00 -15.51 31.99
N VAL A 91 -17.97 -14.55 32.92
CA VAL A 91 -18.61 -13.23 32.71
C VAL A 91 -18.06 -12.48 31.50
N ILE A 92 -16.76 -12.61 31.21
CA ILE A 92 -16.15 -12.01 30.02
C ILE A 92 -16.60 -12.75 28.76
N HIS A 93 -16.59 -14.08 28.78
CA HIS A 93 -17.09 -14.90 27.67
C HIS A 93 -18.55 -14.58 27.32
N ASP A 94 -19.40 -14.43 28.34
CA ASP A 94 -20.82 -14.19 28.15
C ASP A 94 -21.08 -12.79 27.57
N ALA A 95 -20.20 -11.83 27.86
CA ALA A 95 -20.19 -10.48 27.28
C ALA A 95 -19.53 -10.36 25.88
N MET A 96 -18.85 -11.40 25.39
CA MET A 96 -18.29 -11.40 24.02
C MET A 96 -19.41 -11.40 22.97
N LEU A 97 -19.12 -10.79 21.81
CA LEU A 97 -19.99 -10.85 20.64
C LEU A 97 -20.14 -12.30 20.16
N GLU A 98 -21.30 -12.63 19.61
CA GLU A 98 -21.54 -13.99 19.08
C GLU A 98 -20.61 -14.29 17.90
N TYR A 99 -20.51 -13.35 16.97
CA TYR A 99 -19.67 -13.43 15.77
C TYR A 99 -18.76 -12.21 15.65
N GLN A 100 -17.68 -12.37 14.89
CA GLN A 100 -16.82 -11.24 14.54
C GLN A 100 -17.59 -10.25 13.66
N LEU A 101 -17.27 -8.96 13.79
CA LEU A 101 -17.85 -7.92 12.96
C LEU A 101 -17.55 -8.20 11.46
N PRO A 102 -18.55 -8.13 10.57
CA PRO A 102 -18.34 -8.32 9.13
C PRO A 102 -17.33 -7.34 8.55
N GLU A 103 -16.62 -7.79 7.52
CA GLU A 103 -15.54 -7.02 6.89
C GLU A 103 -15.98 -5.66 6.37
N ILE A 104 -17.17 -5.59 5.75
CA ILE A 104 -17.78 -4.35 5.24
C ILE A 104 -17.92 -3.24 6.30
N LEU A 105 -17.92 -3.59 7.59
CA LEU A 105 -18.04 -2.61 8.68
C LEU A 105 -16.69 -2.17 9.26
N ARG A 106 -15.58 -2.75 8.78
CA ARG A 106 -14.25 -2.60 9.41
C ARG A 106 -13.10 -2.44 8.42
N THR A 107 -13.38 -2.33 7.13
CA THR A 107 -12.39 -2.06 6.07
C THR A 107 -12.78 -0.82 5.25
N PRO A 108 -11.80 -0.15 4.61
CA PRO A 108 -12.08 0.88 3.62
C PRO A 108 -12.92 0.34 2.46
N LEU A 109 -13.80 1.18 1.90
CA LEU A 109 -14.84 0.75 0.96
C LEU A 109 -14.59 1.16 -0.49
N GLN A 110 -13.46 1.80 -0.83
CA GLN A 110 -13.23 2.36 -2.17
C GLN A 110 -13.31 1.31 -3.29
N GLU A 111 -12.78 0.10 -3.08
CA GLU A 111 -12.88 -0.98 -4.08
C GLU A 111 -14.34 -1.41 -4.29
N LEU A 112 -15.09 -1.60 -3.21
CA LEU A 112 -16.50 -1.95 -3.27
C LEU A 112 -17.34 -0.85 -3.93
N CYS A 113 -17.09 0.41 -3.60
CA CYS A 113 -17.78 1.55 -4.20
C CYS A 113 -17.52 1.64 -5.71
N LEU A 114 -16.28 1.40 -6.13
CA LEU A 114 -15.90 1.38 -7.53
C LEU A 114 -16.59 0.23 -8.29
N GLN A 115 -16.64 -0.97 -7.71
CA GLN A 115 -17.38 -2.12 -8.27
C GLN A 115 -18.88 -1.86 -8.42
N ILE A 116 -19.52 -1.24 -7.42
CA ILE A 116 -20.94 -0.87 -7.47
C ILE A 116 -21.22 0.04 -8.67
N LYS A 117 -20.33 1.00 -8.92
CA LYS A 117 -20.44 1.92 -10.06
C LYS A 117 -20.17 1.23 -11.39
N SER A 118 -19.18 0.32 -11.45
CA SER A 118 -18.91 -0.50 -12.64
C SER A 118 -20.13 -1.32 -13.07
N LEU A 119 -20.85 -1.89 -12.10
CA LEU A 119 -22.07 -2.67 -12.30
C LEU A 119 -23.33 -1.82 -12.51
N GLN A 120 -23.21 -0.48 -12.54
CA GLN A 120 -24.32 0.45 -12.74
C GLN A 120 -25.48 0.27 -11.75
N LEU A 121 -25.19 -0.04 -10.49
CA LEU A 121 -26.19 -0.34 -9.46
C LEU A 121 -26.81 0.92 -8.80
N GLY A 122 -26.61 2.09 -9.41
CA GLY A 122 -27.10 3.39 -8.95
C GLY A 122 -26.15 4.09 -7.97
N ALA A 123 -26.70 4.96 -7.12
CA ALA A 123 -25.94 5.70 -6.12
C ALA A 123 -25.38 4.75 -5.05
N VAL A 124 -24.08 4.88 -4.75
CA VAL A 124 -23.36 3.94 -3.87
C VAL A 124 -24.00 3.87 -2.48
N ALA A 125 -24.29 5.01 -1.87
CA ALA A 125 -24.90 5.07 -0.54
C ALA A 125 -26.27 4.39 -0.49
N SER A 126 -27.09 4.58 -1.54
CA SER A 126 -28.42 3.97 -1.63
C SER A 126 -28.36 2.46 -1.82
N PHE A 127 -27.35 1.96 -2.53
CA PHE A 127 -27.13 0.53 -2.71
C PHE A 127 -26.64 -0.13 -1.41
N LEU A 128 -25.61 0.43 -0.78
CA LEU A 128 -25.03 -0.11 0.46
C LEU A 128 -25.99 -0.08 1.65
N ALA A 129 -26.94 0.86 1.67
CA ALA A 129 -28.03 0.89 2.65
C ALA A 129 -28.92 -0.36 2.62
N LYS A 130 -28.91 -1.13 1.53
CA LYS A 130 -29.69 -2.38 1.37
C LYS A 130 -28.94 -3.63 1.84
N ALA A 131 -27.68 -3.50 2.26
CA ALA A 131 -26.90 -4.65 2.75
C ALA A 131 -27.52 -5.23 4.04
N LEU A 132 -27.24 -6.52 4.32
CA LEU A 132 -27.72 -7.20 5.53
C LEU A 132 -27.32 -6.43 6.81
N GLN A 133 -26.11 -5.88 6.81
CA GLN A 133 -25.61 -4.95 7.81
C GLN A 133 -24.96 -3.78 7.06
N PRO A 134 -25.68 -2.65 6.89
CA PRO A 134 -25.15 -1.49 6.18
C PRO A 134 -23.92 -0.91 6.87
N PRO A 135 -22.89 -0.47 6.10
CA PRO A 135 -21.75 0.24 6.66
C PRO A 135 -22.13 1.62 7.18
N ASP A 136 -21.24 2.17 8.01
CA ASP A 136 -21.34 3.55 8.49
C ASP A 136 -21.35 4.54 7.30
N PRO A 137 -22.30 5.50 7.25
CA PRO A 137 -22.42 6.45 6.13
C PRO A 137 -21.18 7.31 5.90
N LEU A 138 -20.45 7.67 6.96
CA LEU A 138 -19.20 8.44 6.83
C LEU A 138 -18.12 7.59 6.15
N SER A 139 -18.06 6.28 6.44
CA SER A 139 -17.14 5.36 5.76
C SER A 139 -17.43 5.26 4.26
N VAL A 140 -18.71 5.25 3.87
CA VAL A 140 -19.11 5.29 2.46
C VAL A 140 -18.73 6.62 1.81
N GLN A 141 -19.02 7.74 2.48
CA GLN A 141 -18.66 9.07 1.97
C GLN A 141 -17.15 9.22 1.79
N ASN A 142 -16.35 8.76 2.75
CA ASN A 142 -14.89 8.79 2.68
C ASN A 142 -14.35 8.03 1.46
N ALA A 143 -14.95 6.89 1.13
CA ALA A 143 -14.59 6.10 -0.04
C ALA A 143 -14.94 6.82 -1.35
N ILE A 144 -16.13 7.41 -1.44
CA ILE A 144 -16.54 8.23 -2.60
C ILE A 144 -15.60 9.44 -2.77
N ASP A 145 -15.29 10.15 -1.69
CA ASP A 145 -14.40 11.31 -1.71
C ASP A 145 -12.99 10.92 -2.17
N LEU A 146 -12.48 9.76 -1.74
CA LEU A 146 -11.20 9.23 -2.20
C LEU A 146 -11.24 8.94 -3.71
N LEU A 147 -12.28 8.25 -4.19
CA LEU A 147 -12.44 7.94 -5.61
C LEU A 147 -12.54 9.20 -6.49
N LYS A 148 -13.21 10.25 -6.00
CA LYS A 148 -13.20 11.57 -6.65
C LYS A 148 -11.81 12.21 -6.63
N THR A 149 -11.13 12.17 -5.48
CA THR A 149 -9.77 12.73 -5.31
C THR A 149 -8.75 12.11 -6.26
N ILE A 150 -8.82 10.80 -6.49
CA ILE A 150 -7.91 10.11 -7.42
C ILE A 150 -8.35 10.23 -8.89
N GLY A 151 -9.54 10.78 -9.16
CA GLY A 151 -10.10 10.97 -10.50
C GLY A 151 -10.80 9.74 -11.08
N ALA A 152 -11.15 8.75 -10.25
CA ALA A 152 -11.90 7.57 -10.68
C ALA A 152 -13.41 7.86 -10.84
N LEU A 153 -13.94 8.80 -10.06
CA LEU A 153 -15.30 9.32 -10.17
C LEU A 153 -15.27 10.82 -10.45
N ASP A 154 -16.26 11.32 -11.18
CA ASP A 154 -16.51 12.75 -11.36
C ASP A 154 -17.29 13.35 -10.16
N ASP A 155 -17.52 14.65 -10.17
CA ASP A 155 -18.26 15.34 -9.10
C ASP A 155 -19.71 14.85 -8.95
N ARG A 156 -20.29 14.29 -10.01
CA ARG A 156 -21.63 13.69 -10.06
C ARG A 156 -21.65 12.22 -9.62
N GLU A 157 -20.52 11.70 -9.13
CA GLU A 157 -20.35 10.30 -8.74
C GLU A 157 -20.35 9.33 -9.95
N GLU A 158 -20.13 9.80 -11.17
CA GLU A 158 -20.10 8.95 -12.36
C GLU A 158 -18.68 8.47 -12.68
N LEU A 159 -18.57 7.27 -13.28
CA LEU A 159 -17.27 6.70 -13.66
C LEU A 159 -16.61 7.57 -14.72
N THR A 160 -15.36 7.95 -14.46
CA THR A 160 -14.49 8.57 -15.46
C THR A 160 -13.84 7.49 -16.34
N PRO A 161 -13.23 7.85 -17.48
CA PRO A 161 -12.42 6.91 -18.26
C PRO A 161 -11.33 6.23 -17.42
N LEU A 162 -10.70 6.97 -16.49
CA LEU A 162 -9.74 6.40 -15.54
C LEU A 162 -10.43 5.38 -14.64
N GLY A 163 -11.57 5.73 -14.05
CA GLY A 163 -12.36 4.83 -13.22
C GLY A 163 -12.72 3.53 -13.92
N CYS A 164 -13.14 3.60 -15.20
CA CYS A 164 -13.43 2.43 -16.03
C CYS A 164 -12.24 1.48 -16.15
N HIS A 165 -11.02 2.00 -16.35
CA HIS A 165 -9.81 1.18 -16.38
C HIS A 165 -9.49 0.57 -15.02
N LEU A 166 -9.61 1.35 -13.95
CA LEU A 166 -9.35 0.89 -12.58
C LEU A 166 -10.29 -0.25 -12.16
N CYS A 167 -11.54 -0.26 -12.63
CA CYS A 167 -12.50 -1.34 -12.37
C CYS A 167 -12.04 -2.71 -12.90
N ASN A 168 -11.18 -2.73 -13.93
CA ASN A 168 -10.68 -3.96 -14.54
C ASN A 168 -9.40 -4.49 -13.87
N LEU A 169 -8.90 -3.80 -12.84
CA LEU A 169 -7.71 -4.21 -12.09
C LEU A 169 -8.13 -4.70 -10.68
N PRO A 170 -7.81 -5.94 -10.28
CA PRO A 170 -8.20 -6.52 -9.00
C PRO A 170 -7.25 -6.07 -7.87
N VAL A 171 -7.10 -4.76 -7.73
CA VAL A 171 -6.24 -4.10 -6.72
C VAL A 171 -6.92 -2.84 -6.21
N ASP A 172 -6.40 -2.30 -5.10
CA ASP A 172 -6.82 -1.00 -4.62
C ASP A 172 -6.69 0.07 -5.76
N PRO A 173 -7.68 0.95 -5.94
CA PRO A 173 -7.69 1.94 -7.03
C PRO A 173 -6.43 2.81 -7.11
N ASN A 174 -5.79 3.12 -5.97
CA ASN A 174 -4.53 3.85 -5.91
C ASN A 174 -3.37 3.05 -6.54
N ILE A 175 -3.31 1.75 -6.26
CA ILE A 175 -2.32 0.83 -6.85
C ILE A 175 -2.59 0.67 -8.35
N GLY A 176 -3.86 0.54 -8.76
CA GLY A 176 -4.23 0.49 -10.17
C GLY A 176 -3.79 1.75 -10.92
N LYS A 177 -4.00 2.93 -10.34
CA LYS A 177 -3.56 4.21 -10.91
C LYS A 177 -2.04 4.27 -11.04
N MET A 178 -1.29 3.79 -10.05
CA MET A 178 0.17 3.68 -10.13
C MET A 178 0.64 2.83 -11.30
N LEU A 179 -0.01 1.68 -11.56
CA LEU A 179 0.31 0.81 -12.69
C LEU A 179 0.09 1.52 -14.04
N LEU A 180 -1.04 2.20 -14.20
CA LEU A 180 -1.33 2.99 -15.41
C LEU A 180 -0.27 4.08 -15.61
N MET A 181 0.07 4.82 -14.55
CA MET A 181 1.12 5.85 -14.61
C MET A 181 2.49 5.24 -14.95
N GLY A 182 2.82 4.06 -14.42
CA GLY A 182 4.02 3.32 -14.78
C GLY A 182 4.12 2.96 -16.26
N CYS A 183 2.99 2.62 -16.91
CA CYS A 183 2.92 2.43 -18.36
C CYS A 183 3.17 3.75 -19.12
N ILE A 184 2.46 4.80 -18.72
CA ILE A 184 2.45 6.13 -19.37
C ILE A 184 3.84 6.75 -19.37
N PHE A 185 4.53 6.70 -18.23
CA PHE A 185 5.85 7.30 -18.03
C PHE A 185 7.00 6.29 -18.17
N GLN A 186 6.71 5.10 -18.72
CA GLN A 186 7.72 4.10 -19.08
C GLN A 186 8.63 3.70 -17.91
N CYS A 187 8.06 3.48 -16.73
CA CYS A 187 8.72 2.86 -15.58
C CYS A 187 7.94 1.60 -15.11
N LEU A 188 7.50 0.78 -16.06
CA LEU A 188 6.56 -0.30 -15.79
C LEU A 188 7.14 -1.38 -14.84
N ASP A 189 8.41 -1.75 -14.98
CA ASP A 189 9.06 -2.78 -14.14
C ASP A 189 9.06 -2.44 -12.63
N PRO A 190 9.52 -1.23 -12.19
CA PRO A 190 9.41 -0.85 -10.79
C PRO A 190 7.96 -0.72 -10.34
N ALA A 191 7.07 -0.16 -11.16
CA ALA A 191 5.64 -0.02 -10.82
C ALA A 191 4.98 -1.39 -10.57
N LEU A 192 5.24 -2.39 -11.42
CA LEU A 192 4.77 -3.76 -11.24
C LEU A 192 5.29 -4.38 -9.93
N THR A 193 6.57 -4.16 -9.60
CA THR A 193 7.16 -4.66 -8.35
C THR A 193 6.49 -4.07 -7.12
N ILE A 194 6.32 -2.76 -7.13
CA ILE A 194 5.77 -2.04 -5.98
C ILE A 194 4.30 -2.39 -5.82
N ALA A 195 3.53 -2.44 -6.92
CA ALA A 195 2.13 -2.87 -6.90
C ALA A 195 1.98 -4.28 -6.33
N ALA A 196 2.85 -5.23 -6.74
CA ALA A 196 2.78 -6.61 -6.25
C ALA A 196 3.03 -6.72 -4.75
N ALA A 197 3.96 -5.92 -4.20
CA ALA A 197 4.19 -5.92 -2.75
C ALA A 197 3.06 -5.22 -1.98
N LEU A 198 2.58 -4.08 -2.46
CA LEU A 198 1.49 -3.33 -1.81
C LEU A 198 0.17 -4.10 -1.82
N ALA A 199 -0.12 -4.84 -2.89
CA ALA A 199 -1.34 -5.64 -3.00
C ALA A 199 -1.32 -6.93 -2.17
N HIS A 200 -0.16 -7.40 -1.70
CA HIS A 200 -0.07 -8.65 -0.95
C HIS A 200 0.76 -8.54 0.33
N ARG A 201 2.09 -8.55 0.22
CA ARG A 201 2.99 -8.50 1.37
C ARG A 201 4.42 -8.12 1.00
N ASP A 202 5.06 -7.37 1.88
CA ASP A 202 6.51 -7.12 1.89
C ASP A 202 7.31 -8.46 2.01
N PRO A 203 8.30 -8.72 1.14
CA PRO A 203 9.12 -9.94 1.14
C PRO A 203 10.19 -9.99 2.23
N PHE A 204 10.54 -8.87 2.88
CA PHE A 204 11.51 -8.82 3.97
C PHE A 204 10.97 -9.57 5.20
N VAL A 205 11.77 -10.50 5.71
CA VAL A 205 11.48 -11.25 6.93
C VAL A 205 12.32 -10.71 8.08
N LEU A 206 11.70 -10.61 9.25
CA LEU A 206 12.36 -10.18 10.48
C LEU A 206 12.40 -11.36 11.47
N PRO A 207 13.52 -12.12 11.52
CA PRO A 207 13.74 -13.11 12.58
C PRO A 207 13.94 -12.39 13.92
N MET A 208 13.34 -12.93 15.00
CA MET A 208 13.40 -12.30 16.34
C MET A 208 14.83 -12.06 16.81
N ASP A 209 15.73 -13.02 16.57
CA ASP A 209 17.11 -12.99 17.07
C ASP A 209 18.09 -12.24 16.15
N ARG A 210 17.68 -11.93 14.91
CA ARG A 210 18.53 -11.30 13.88
C ARG A 210 17.94 -10.00 13.34
N LYS A 211 17.12 -9.32 14.15
CA LYS A 211 16.43 -8.09 13.74
C LYS A 211 17.38 -7.03 13.18
N ARG A 212 18.48 -6.73 13.89
CA ARG A 212 19.44 -5.68 13.48
C ARG A 212 20.09 -5.97 12.13
N GLU A 213 20.43 -7.23 11.87
CA GLU A 213 21.00 -7.65 10.59
C GLU A 213 19.98 -7.54 9.46
N ALA A 214 18.73 -7.92 9.71
CA ALA A 214 17.63 -7.78 8.75
C ALA A 214 17.33 -6.31 8.42
N ASP A 215 17.30 -5.44 9.45
CA ASP A 215 17.10 -4.00 9.28
C ASP A 215 18.26 -3.40 8.45
N ALA A 216 19.51 -3.80 8.71
CA ALA A 216 20.67 -3.36 7.94
C ALA A 216 20.65 -3.86 6.48
N ALA A 217 20.21 -5.09 6.24
CA ALA A 217 20.03 -5.63 4.89
C ALA A 217 18.94 -4.88 4.12
N LYS A 218 17.81 -4.57 4.74
CA LYS A 218 16.76 -3.74 4.10
C LYS A 218 17.27 -2.32 3.81
N GLN A 219 18.05 -1.73 4.73
CA GLN A 219 18.65 -0.41 4.55
C GLN A 219 19.68 -0.37 3.39
N SER A 220 20.46 -1.44 3.19
CA SER A 220 21.45 -1.48 2.11
C SER A 220 20.79 -1.40 0.73
N PHE A 221 19.60 -1.99 0.56
CA PHE A 221 18.81 -1.82 -0.66
C PHE A 221 18.28 -0.40 -0.80
N ALA A 222 17.81 0.25 0.26
CA ALA A 222 17.38 1.65 0.18
C ALA A 222 18.53 2.58 -0.28
N GLY A 223 19.73 2.38 0.26
CA GLY A 223 20.83 3.33 0.08
C GLY A 223 20.47 4.70 0.66
N ASP A 224 20.67 5.75 -0.13
CA ASP A 224 20.36 7.15 0.20
C ASP A 224 18.95 7.59 -0.22
N SER A 225 18.19 6.74 -0.91
CA SER A 225 16.89 7.10 -1.50
C SER A 225 15.78 7.44 -0.50
N CYS A 226 15.96 7.16 0.79
CA CYS A 226 14.94 7.37 1.84
C CYS A 226 13.57 6.78 1.45
N SER A 227 13.57 5.55 0.92
CA SER A 227 12.39 4.94 0.28
C SER A 227 12.30 3.44 0.49
N ASP A 228 11.25 2.98 1.18
CA ASP A 228 10.92 1.56 1.34
C ASP A 228 10.60 0.91 0.00
N HIS A 229 9.90 1.63 -0.87
CA HIS A 229 9.51 1.16 -2.20
C HIS A 229 10.72 0.97 -3.12
N ILE A 230 11.73 1.84 -3.05
CA ILE A 230 12.97 1.68 -3.83
C ILE A 230 13.81 0.53 -3.26
N ALA A 231 13.86 0.36 -1.94
CA ALA A 231 14.51 -0.80 -1.31
C ALA A 231 13.91 -2.12 -1.80
N LEU A 232 12.57 -2.18 -1.88
CA LEU A 232 11.83 -3.30 -2.41
C LEU A 232 12.17 -3.59 -3.89
N VAL A 233 12.17 -2.56 -4.74
CA VAL A 233 12.52 -2.70 -6.18
C VAL A 233 13.92 -3.28 -6.34
N LYS A 234 14.90 -2.73 -5.61
CA LYS A 234 16.30 -3.19 -5.67
C LYS A 234 16.46 -4.62 -5.13
N ALA A 235 15.75 -4.98 -4.05
CA ALA A 235 15.75 -6.33 -3.51
C ALA A 235 15.16 -7.34 -4.51
N PHE A 236 14.06 -6.99 -5.18
CA PHE A 236 13.44 -7.83 -6.20
C PHE A 236 14.33 -8.00 -7.44
N GLN A 237 14.98 -6.92 -7.87
CA GLN A 237 15.94 -6.97 -8.99
C GLN A 237 17.14 -7.87 -8.66
N GLY A 238 17.73 -7.73 -7.46
CA GLY A 238 18.80 -8.61 -6.99
C GLY A 238 18.36 -10.07 -6.90
N TYR A 239 17.11 -10.34 -6.51
CA TYR A 239 16.54 -11.68 -6.54
C TYR A 239 16.45 -12.25 -7.97
N LYS A 240 15.98 -11.47 -8.95
CA LYS A 240 15.92 -11.90 -10.35
C LYS A 240 17.31 -12.25 -10.90
N GLU A 241 18.31 -11.41 -10.62
CA GLU A 241 19.70 -11.65 -11.02
C GLU A 241 20.28 -12.90 -10.34
N ALA A 242 20.02 -13.09 -9.05
CA ALA A 242 20.42 -14.30 -8.34
C ALA A 242 19.75 -15.55 -8.91
N LYS A 243 18.47 -15.47 -9.30
CA LYS A 243 17.71 -16.57 -9.91
C LYS A 243 18.27 -16.96 -11.28
N GLN A 244 18.65 -15.99 -12.12
CA GLN A 244 19.34 -16.26 -13.38
C GLN A 244 20.66 -17.03 -13.17
N ASN A 245 21.35 -16.73 -12.06
CA ASN A 245 22.60 -17.38 -11.65
C ASN A 245 22.40 -18.63 -10.78
N ARG A 246 21.17 -19.11 -10.58
CA ARG A 246 20.80 -20.24 -9.71
C ARG A 246 21.30 -20.12 -8.26
N ARG A 247 21.37 -18.87 -7.76
CA ARG A 247 21.81 -18.49 -6.41
C ARG A 247 20.69 -17.83 -5.59
N GLU A 248 19.45 -17.96 -6.02
CA GLU A 248 18.29 -17.29 -5.41
C GLU A 248 18.09 -17.66 -3.94
N LYS A 249 18.33 -18.92 -3.56
CA LYS A 249 18.21 -19.37 -2.17
C LYS A 249 19.23 -18.71 -1.25
N ALA A 250 20.48 -18.64 -1.70
CA ALA A 250 21.56 -17.99 -0.95
C ALA A 250 21.28 -16.49 -0.82
N PHE A 251 20.92 -15.83 -1.92
CA PHE A 251 20.56 -14.41 -1.93
C PHE A 251 19.40 -14.11 -0.96
N CYS A 252 18.34 -14.92 -0.97
CA CYS A 252 17.20 -14.72 -0.07
C CYS A 252 17.60 -14.90 1.40
N TRP A 253 18.45 -15.90 1.70
CA TRP A 253 18.91 -16.16 3.06
C TRP A 253 19.79 -15.03 3.60
N GLU A 254 20.75 -14.57 2.81
CA GLU A 254 21.69 -13.50 3.18
C GLU A 254 20.99 -12.15 3.40
N ASN A 255 19.95 -11.89 2.62
CA ASN A 255 19.23 -10.61 2.63
C ASN A 255 17.91 -10.64 3.40
N PHE A 256 17.63 -11.72 4.14
CA PHE A 256 16.40 -11.88 4.92
C PHE A 256 15.14 -11.68 4.07
N LEU A 257 15.08 -12.33 2.91
CA LEU A 257 13.93 -12.29 2.01
C LEU A 257 13.20 -13.64 1.99
N SER A 258 11.87 -13.59 1.84
CA SER A 258 11.02 -14.76 1.64
C SER A 258 11.01 -15.18 0.17
N PRO A 259 11.61 -16.33 -0.21
CA PRO A 259 11.61 -16.77 -1.61
C PRO A 259 10.20 -17.08 -2.13
N VAL A 260 9.30 -17.54 -1.25
CA VAL A 260 7.89 -17.79 -1.60
C VAL A 260 7.16 -16.50 -1.93
N THR A 261 7.42 -15.44 -1.15
CA THR A 261 6.78 -14.14 -1.35
C THR A 261 7.33 -13.45 -2.60
N LEU A 262 8.64 -13.54 -2.85
CA LEU A 262 9.23 -13.04 -4.09
C LEU A 262 8.72 -13.77 -5.33
N GLN A 263 8.52 -15.10 -5.26
CA GLN A 263 7.90 -15.84 -6.37
C GLN A 263 6.45 -15.41 -6.59
N MET A 264 5.66 -15.27 -5.52
CA MET A 264 4.29 -14.77 -5.61
C MET A 264 4.23 -13.36 -6.23
N MET A 265 5.16 -12.48 -5.85
CA MET A 265 5.28 -11.17 -6.46
C MET A 265 5.58 -11.25 -7.96
N GLU A 266 6.48 -12.15 -8.39
CA GLU A 266 6.75 -12.38 -9.81
C GLU A 266 5.49 -12.85 -10.56
N ASP A 267 4.70 -13.74 -9.96
CA ASP A 267 3.45 -14.22 -10.53
C ASP A 267 2.41 -13.08 -10.65
N MET A 268 2.27 -12.26 -9.61
CA MET A 268 1.39 -11.08 -9.62
C MET A 268 1.83 -10.04 -10.64
N ARG A 269 3.13 -9.80 -10.80
CA ARG A 269 3.66 -8.91 -11.84
C ARG A 269 3.25 -9.36 -13.23
N ASN A 270 3.30 -10.66 -13.51
CA ASN A 270 2.85 -11.21 -14.79
C ASN A 270 1.33 -11.06 -14.97
N GLN A 271 0.54 -11.24 -13.91
CA GLN A 271 -0.91 -11.01 -13.95
C GLN A 271 -1.24 -9.54 -14.25
N PHE A 272 -0.60 -8.60 -13.56
CA PHE A 272 -0.80 -7.17 -13.81
C PHE A 272 -0.38 -6.78 -15.22
N LEU A 273 0.75 -7.29 -15.71
CA LEU A 273 1.18 -7.07 -17.09
C LEU A 273 0.13 -7.58 -18.09
N ASN A 274 -0.45 -8.76 -17.84
CA ASN A 274 -1.53 -9.31 -18.67
C ASN A 274 -2.78 -8.44 -18.67
N LEU A 275 -3.21 -7.98 -17.49
CA LEU A 275 -4.35 -7.07 -17.38
C LEU A 275 -4.09 -5.76 -18.12
N LEU A 276 -2.88 -5.22 -18.03
CA LEU A 276 -2.46 -4.02 -18.76
C LEU A 276 -2.43 -4.21 -20.28
N TYR A 277 -2.15 -5.43 -20.77
CA TYR A 277 -2.36 -5.78 -22.18
C TYR A 277 -3.84 -5.76 -22.54
N ASP A 278 -4.69 -6.35 -21.70
CA ASP A 278 -6.12 -6.52 -21.98
C ASP A 278 -6.85 -5.18 -22.02
N ILE A 279 -6.45 -4.20 -21.20
CA ILE A 279 -6.96 -2.82 -21.24
C ILE A 279 -6.23 -1.91 -22.24
N GLY A 280 -5.28 -2.45 -23.01
CA GLY A 280 -4.63 -1.74 -24.12
C GLY A 280 -3.51 -0.76 -23.75
N PHE A 281 -3.08 -0.69 -22.49
CA PHE A 281 -1.99 0.21 -22.06
C PHE A 281 -0.60 -0.31 -22.43
N VAL A 282 -0.48 -1.61 -22.62
CA VAL A 282 0.75 -2.27 -23.09
C VAL A 282 0.40 -3.04 -24.36
N ASP A 283 1.30 -3.06 -25.32
CA ASP A 283 1.17 -3.79 -26.58
C ASP A 283 2.09 -5.02 -26.55
N LYS A 284 1.51 -6.22 -26.77
CA LYS A 284 2.25 -7.50 -26.78
C LYS A 284 3.27 -7.58 -27.92
N SER A 285 3.06 -6.82 -28.99
CA SER A 285 3.96 -6.80 -30.15
C SER A 285 5.20 -5.93 -29.94
N ARG A 286 5.17 -5.00 -28.97
CA ARG A 286 6.27 -4.09 -28.66
C ARG A 286 7.28 -4.75 -27.71
N VAL A 287 8.53 -4.30 -27.83
CA VAL A 287 9.61 -4.76 -26.96
C VAL A 287 9.39 -4.24 -25.54
N ALA A 288 9.58 -5.08 -24.52
CA ALA A 288 9.37 -4.71 -23.12
C ALA A 288 10.19 -3.46 -22.68
N SER A 289 11.34 -3.20 -23.31
CA SER A 289 12.16 -2.01 -23.05
C SER A 289 11.44 -0.69 -23.37
N THR A 290 10.45 -0.69 -24.27
CA THR A 290 9.65 0.50 -24.63
C THR A 290 8.89 1.06 -23.43
N TYR A 291 8.51 0.22 -22.46
CA TYR A 291 7.77 0.64 -21.26
C TYR A 291 8.69 0.84 -20.04
N ASN A 292 10.01 0.89 -20.25
CA ASN A 292 11.00 0.88 -19.17
C ASN A 292 12.15 1.86 -19.36
N GLN A 293 11.98 2.88 -20.20
CA GLN A 293 13.02 3.91 -20.45
C GLN A 293 13.46 4.61 -19.16
N TYR A 294 12.52 4.87 -18.24
CA TYR A 294 12.76 5.59 -16.99
C TYR A 294 12.76 4.66 -15.76
N SER A 295 12.87 3.34 -15.93
CA SER A 295 12.83 2.38 -14.81
C SER A 295 14.00 2.47 -13.84
N GLN A 296 15.10 3.11 -14.23
CA GLN A 296 16.27 3.35 -13.36
C GLN A 296 16.32 4.79 -12.82
N ASP A 297 15.38 5.64 -13.25
CA ASP A 297 15.25 7.03 -12.82
C ASP A 297 14.43 7.08 -11.53
N LEU A 298 15.12 7.22 -10.39
CA LEU A 298 14.49 7.15 -9.07
C LEU A 298 13.54 8.33 -8.81
N GLU A 299 13.76 9.49 -9.43
CA GLU A 299 12.88 10.64 -9.31
C GLU A 299 11.57 10.40 -10.06
N MET A 300 11.65 9.84 -11.27
CA MET A 300 10.45 9.42 -12.02
C MET A 300 9.66 8.33 -11.29
N VAL A 301 10.35 7.31 -10.76
CA VAL A 301 9.70 6.24 -9.98
C VAL A 301 9.01 6.83 -8.74
N SER A 302 9.65 7.77 -8.05
CA SER A 302 9.08 8.47 -6.88
C SER A 302 7.88 9.35 -7.25
N ALA A 303 7.91 9.99 -8.42
CA ALA A 303 6.79 10.78 -8.93
C ALA A 303 5.58 9.92 -9.27
N ILE A 304 5.78 8.71 -9.79
CA ILE A 304 4.70 7.77 -10.10
C ILE A 304 4.15 7.11 -8.85
N LEU A 305 5.00 6.84 -7.86
CA LEU A 305 4.54 6.52 -6.51
C LEU A 305 3.67 7.63 -5.94
N CYS A 306 4.04 8.90 -6.14
CA CYS A 306 3.20 10.02 -5.74
C CYS A 306 1.84 10.00 -6.47
N ALA A 307 1.83 9.78 -7.78
CA ALA A 307 0.58 9.69 -8.56
C ALA A 307 -0.36 8.57 -8.09
N GLY A 308 0.23 7.45 -7.68
CA GLY A 308 -0.48 6.27 -7.17
C GLY A 308 -0.95 6.44 -5.74
N LEU A 309 -0.09 6.90 -4.83
CA LEU A 309 -0.35 6.94 -3.40
C LEU A 309 -1.04 8.22 -2.93
N TYR A 310 -1.07 9.29 -3.73
CA TYR A 310 -1.86 10.48 -3.40
C TYR A 310 -3.33 10.12 -3.16
N PRO A 311 -3.99 10.60 -2.08
CA PRO A 311 -3.61 11.71 -1.21
C PRO A 311 -2.83 11.33 0.07
N ASN A 312 -2.23 10.14 0.15
CA ASN A 312 -1.46 9.68 1.30
C ASN A 312 -0.11 10.39 1.39
N VAL A 313 -0.11 11.62 1.92
CA VAL A 313 1.08 12.48 2.03
C VAL A 313 1.41 12.79 3.48
N VAL A 314 2.71 12.84 3.79
CA VAL A 314 3.30 13.24 5.06
C VAL A 314 4.14 14.49 4.85
N GLN A 315 3.98 15.49 5.70
CA GLN A 315 4.86 16.66 5.82
C GLN A 315 6.06 16.35 6.72
N CYS A 316 7.26 16.59 6.20
CA CYS A 316 8.53 16.50 6.91
C CYS A 316 8.92 17.89 7.44
N LYS A 317 8.71 18.16 8.73
CA LYS A 317 9.07 19.44 9.36
C LYS A 317 10.35 19.30 10.17
N ARG A 318 11.44 19.92 9.72
CA ARG A 318 12.72 19.94 10.45
C ARG A 318 12.55 20.63 11.80
N ARG A 319 13.00 19.97 12.88
CA ARG A 319 13.02 20.46 14.26
C ARG A 319 14.43 20.31 14.83
N GLY A 320 15.31 21.23 14.45
CA GLY A 320 16.72 21.19 14.83
C GLY A 320 17.45 19.99 14.19
N LYS A 321 17.76 18.98 15.01
CA LYS A 321 18.49 17.76 14.61
C LYS A 321 17.59 16.58 14.20
N TRP A 322 16.28 16.72 14.28
CA TRP A 322 15.34 15.66 13.92
C TRP A 322 14.21 16.20 13.03
N THR A 323 13.43 15.30 12.44
CA THR A 323 12.30 15.63 11.55
C THR A 323 11.00 15.17 12.17
N ALA A 324 10.01 16.06 12.24
CA ALA A 324 8.68 15.77 12.73
C ALA A 324 7.73 15.50 11.54
N PHE A 325 6.89 14.48 11.68
CA PHE A 325 6.00 14.02 10.61
C PHE A 325 4.55 14.37 10.92
N TYR A 326 3.83 14.89 9.93
CA TYR A 326 2.42 15.25 10.06
C TYR A 326 1.64 14.74 8.86
N THR A 327 0.45 14.21 9.07
CA THR A 327 -0.55 13.91 8.04
C THR A 327 -1.75 14.84 8.20
N LYS A 328 -2.55 14.99 7.14
CA LYS A 328 -3.73 15.86 7.16
C LYS A 328 -4.76 15.44 8.21
N GLU A 329 -5.07 14.15 8.29
CA GLU A 329 -6.23 13.67 9.04
C GLU A 329 -5.98 13.64 10.55
N VAL A 330 -4.79 13.23 10.97
CA VAL A 330 -4.48 12.94 12.39
C VAL A 330 -3.38 13.83 12.97
N GLY A 331 -2.78 14.70 12.16
CA GLY A 331 -1.65 15.52 12.58
C GLY A 331 -0.40 14.67 12.78
N LYS A 332 0.21 14.73 13.96
CA LYS A 332 1.53 14.12 14.23
C LYS A 332 1.48 12.59 14.11
N VAL A 333 2.44 12.02 13.39
CA VAL A 333 2.62 10.57 13.21
C VAL A 333 4.08 10.17 13.42
N ASP A 334 4.32 8.87 13.59
CA ASP A 334 5.67 8.29 13.68
C ASP A 334 5.95 7.38 12.46
N ILE A 335 7.22 7.19 12.11
CA ILE A 335 7.61 6.17 11.12
C ILE A 335 7.70 4.81 11.81
N HIS A 336 7.14 3.77 11.19
CA HIS A 336 7.13 2.43 11.77
C HIS A 336 8.57 1.88 11.89
N PRO A 337 8.94 1.22 13.01
CA PRO A 337 10.31 0.71 13.23
C PRO A 337 10.83 -0.35 12.24
N ALA A 338 10.03 -0.74 11.23
CA ALA A 338 10.41 -1.69 10.18
C ALA A 338 10.59 -1.01 8.80
N SER A 339 10.33 0.29 8.73
CA SER A 339 10.64 1.12 7.56
C SER A 339 12.12 1.48 7.57
N VAL A 340 12.71 1.58 6.38
CA VAL A 340 14.08 2.11 6.20
C VAL A 340 14.23 3.56 6.69
N ASN A 341 13.11 4.28 6.77
CA ASN A 341 13.08 5.67 7.19
C ASN A 341 13.00 5.84 8.73
N ALA A 342 12.87 4.74 9.50
CA ALA A 342 12.75 4.81 10.96
C ALA A 342 14.00 5.39 11.65
N GLY A 343 15.19 5.18 11.07
CA GLY A 343 16.47 5.66 11.58
C GLY A 343 16.93 7.00 10.97
N VAL A 344 16.15 7.59 10.06
CA VAL A 344 16.53 8.81 9.35
C VAL A 344 16.14 10.03 10.17
N TYR A 345 17.13 10.83 10.56
CA TYR A 345 16.91 12.02 11.39
C TYR A 345 16.59 13.27 10.57
N LEU A 346 17.21 13.41 9.41
CA LEU A 346 17.08 14.56 8.51
C LEU A 346 16.72 14.05 7.12
N PHE A 347 15.55 14.48 6.63
CA PHE A 347 15.08 14.14 5.29
C PHE A 347 15.51 15.24 4.32
N PRO A 348 16.03 14.86 3.14
CA PRO A 348 16.45 15.83 2.13
C PRO A 348 15.26 16.60 1.53
N LEU A 349 14.09 15.97 1.43
CA LEU A 349 12.91 16.54 0.78
C LEU A 349 11.76 16.78 1.78
N PRO A 350 10.87 17.75 1.53
CA PRO A 350 9.88 18.22 2.51
C PRO A 350 8.66 17.30 2.68
N TYR A 351 8.49 16.30 1.81
CA TYR A 351 7.31 15.42 1.84
C TYR A 351 7.65 13.95 1.72
N MET A 352 6.75 13.08 2.17
CA MET A 352 6.75 11.66 1.85
C MET A 352 5.37 11.24 1.36
N VAL A 353 5.31 10.20 0.53
CA VAL A 353 4.10 9.43 0.28
C VAL A 353 4.17 8.07 0.96
N TYR A 354 3.01 7.49 1.27
CA TYR A 354 2.91 6.21 1.98
C TYR A 354 1.79 5.32 1.45
N GLY A 355 1.98 3.99 1.56
CA GLY A 355 0.97 2.99 1.30
C GLY A 355 0.06 2.76 2.50
N GLU A 356 0.60 2.32 3.64
CA GLU A 356 -0.19 1.99 4.83
C GLU A 356 0.08 2.93 6.03
N LYS A 357 -1.00 3.50 6.58
CA LYS A 357 -1.04 4.19 7.89
C LYS A 357 -1.87 3.37 8.86
N VAL A 358 -1.27 2.99 10.00
CA VAL A 358 -1.90 2.09 10.97
C VAL A 358 -1.78 2.59 12.40
N LYS A 359 -2.87 2.48 13.16
CA LYS A 359 -2.87 2.67 14.61
C LYS A 359 -2.58 1.37 15.34
N THR A 360 -1.52 1.36 16.14
CA THR A 360 -1.22 0.28 17.09
C THR A 360 -1.01 0.86 18.49
N THR A 361 0.25 1.00 18.92
CA THR A 361 0.64 1.74 20.15
C THR A 361 0.72 3.25 19.92
N SER A 362 1.10 3.65 18.71
CA SER A 362 1.04 5.00 18.15
C SER A 362 0.42 4.93 16.75
N ILE A 363 0.31 6.06 16.07
CA ILE A 363 -0.04 6.10 14.65
C ILE A 363 1.25 6.03 13.85
N TYR A 364 1.41 4.95 13.09
CA TYR A 364 2.61 4.69 12.31
C TYR A 364 2.35 4.72 10.81
N ILE A 365 3.30 5.29 10.07
CA ILE A 365 3.46 5.11 8.64
C ILE A 365 4.34 3.89 8.42
N ARG A 366 3.82 2.84 7.76
CA ARG A 366 4.52 1.54 7.68
C ARG A 366 5.59 1.48 6.61
N ASP A 367 5.31 2.13 5.50
CA ASP A 367 6.14 2.21 4.31
C ASP A 367 6.07 3.64 3.77
N SER A 368 7.20 4.20 3.35
CA SER A 368 7.22 5.56 2.81
C SER A 368 8.34 5.80 1.79
N THR A 369 8.16 6.84 0.97
CA THR A 369 9.15 7.36 0.02
C THR A 369 9.23 8.87 0.16
N ASN A 370 10.44 9.42 0.37
CA ASN A 370 10.68 10.86 0.40
C ASN A 370 10.60 11.43 -1.03
N ILE A 371 9.78 12.46 -1.22
CA ILE A 371 9.47 13.03 -2.53
C ILE A 371 9.59 14.55 -2.50
N SER A 372 9.84 15.13 -3.68
CA SER A 372 9.97 16.57 -3.89
C SER A 372 8.60 17.26 -3.97
N ASP A 373 8.61 18.59 -3.84
CA ASP A 373 7.44 19.44 -4.10
C ASP A 373 6.92 19.24 -5.54
N TYR A 374 7.83 19.09 -6.50
CA TYR A 374 7.49 18.94 -7.91
C TYR A 374 6.74 17.65 -8.19
N ALA A 375 7.06 16.54 -7.51
CA ALA A 375 6.27 15.32 -7.61
C ALA A 375 4.80 15.56 -7.23
N LEU A 376 4.55 16.30 -6.14
CA LEU A 376 3.19 16.66 -5.72
C LEU A 376 2.53 17.67 -6.68
N LEU A 377 3.26 18.68 -7.14
CA LEU A 377 2.73 19.68 -8.08
C LEU A 377 2.40 19.08 -9.45
N LEU A 378 3.12 18.05 -9.87
CA LEU A 378 2.93 17.36 -11.14
C LEU A 378 1.95 16.20 -11.07
N PHE A 379 1.79 15.53 -9.93
CA PHE A 379 1.00 14.29 -9.82
C PHE A 379 0.00 14.24 -8.66
N GLY A 380 -0.02 15.26 -7.81
CA GLY A 380 -0.98 15.41 -6.73
C GLY A 380 -2.36 15.88 -7.19
N GLY A 381 -3.11 16.50 -6.30
CA GLY A 381 -4.48 16.95 -6.57
C GLY A 381 -4.56 18.23 -7.39
N SER A 382 -5.75 18.81 -7.42
CA SER A 382 -6.01 20.07 -8.11
C SER A 382 -5.16 21.22 -7.54
N LEU A 383 -4.55 22.02 -8.42
CA LEU A 383 -3.73 23.17 -8.05
C LEU A 383 -4.62 24.38 -7.74
N ILE A 384 -4.92 24.64 -6.46
CA ILE A 384 -5.72 25.78 -6.02
C ILE A 384 -4.80 26.97 -5.77
N THR A 385 -5.19 28.19 -6.18
CA THR A 385 -4.40 29.39 -5.88
C THR A 385 -4.67 29.84 -4.44
N SER A 386 -3.62 30.14 -3.67
CA SER A 386 -3.78 30.62 -2.30
C SER A 386 -4.49 31.99 -2.25
N ASN A 387 -5.16 32.27 -1.14
CA ASN A 387 -5.78 33.57 -0.87
C ASN A 387 -4.67 34.63 -0.73
N GLY A 388 -4.38 35.35 -1.82
CA GLY A 388 -3.27 36.31 -1.93
C GLY A 388 -2.43 36.14 -3.20
N GLY A 389 -2.56 35.01 -3.90
CA GLY A 389 -1.86 34.75 -5.17
C GLY A 389 -0.38 34.36 -5.02
N GLU A 390 0.11 34.21 -3.80
CA GLU A 390 1.51 33.95 -3.48
C GLU A 390 1.89 32.45 -3.46
N GLY A 391 0.94 31.55 -3.72
CA GLY A 391 1.20 30.12 -3.69
C GLY A 391 0.16 29.23 -4.36
N ILE A 392 0.45 27.93 -4.33
CA ILE A 392 -0.44 26.83 -4.71
C ILE A 392 -0.79 26.04 -3.45
N GLU A 393 -2.06 25.69 -3.30
CA GLU A 393 -2.57 24.88 -2.21
C GLU A 393 -3.20 23.59 -2.73
N MET A 394 -3.05 22.52 -1.95
CA MET A 394 -3.77 21.26 -2.14
C MET A 394 -4.34 20.75 -0.83
N LEU A 395 -5.31 19.84 -0.93
CA LEU A 395 -5.93 19.18 0.21
C LEU A 395 -6.53 20.15 1.24
N GLY A 396 -7.09 21.28 0.79
CA GLY A 396 -7.69 22.29 1.66
C GLY A 396 -6.65 23.07 2.47
N GLY A 397 -5.54 23.45 1.84
CA GLY A 397 -4.47 24.24 2.46
C GLY A 397 -3.47 23.44 3.31
N TYR A 398 -3.67 22.12 3.46
CA TYR A 398 -2.73 21.27 4.17
C TYR A 398 -1.35 21.26 3.50
N LEU A 399 -1.31 21.20 2.17
CA LEU A 399 -0.09 21.38 1.38
C LEU A 399 -0.09 22.79 0.81
N HIS A 400 1.01 23.51 1.02
CA HIS A 400 1.20 24.86 0.51
C HIS A 400 2.58 24.95 -0.14
N PHE A 401 2.61 25.47 -1.36
CA PHE A 401 3.82 25.64 -2.17
C PHE A 401 3.94 27.11 -2.54
N SER A 402 5.01 27.76 -2.11
CA SER A 402 5.29 29.17 -2.38
C SER A 402 6.40 29.27 -3.42
N ALA A 403 6.25 30.14 -4.42
CA ALA A 403 7.28 30.41 -5.42
C ALA A 403 7.05 31.78 -6.05
N SER A 404 7.99 32.24 -6.87
CA SER A 404 7.75 33.43 -7.70
C SER A 404 6.54 33.22 -8.62
N ARG A 405 5.77 34.29 -8.88
CA ARG A 405 4.58 34.24 -9.75
C ARG A 405 4.86 33.58 -11.11
N ARG A 406 6.03 33.86 -11.70
CA ARG A 406 6.45 33.27 -12.98
C ARG A 406 6.61 31.75 -12.90
N VAL A 407 7.17 31.23 -11.80
CA VAL A 407 7.33 29.80 -11.56
C VAL A 407 5.96 29.15 -11.34
N LEU A 408 5.10 29.74 -10.52
CA LEU A 408 3.75 29.20 -10.29
C LEU A 408 2.91 29.15 -11.59
N GLU A 409 2.98 30.19 -12.42
CA GLU A 409 2.32 30.21 -13.73
C GLU A 409 2.88 29.15 -14.69
N LEU A 410 4.20 28.92 -14.68
CA LEU A 410 4.83 27.87 -15.49
C LEU A 410 4.38 26.47 -15.05
N ILE A 411 4.41 26.18 -13.74
CA ILE A 411 3.98 24.89 -13.18
C ILE A 411 2.51 24.63 -13.52
N ARG A 412 1.63 25.63 -13.38
CA ARG A 412 0.21 25.49 -13.74
C ARG A 412 0.03 25.18 -15.23
N LYS A 413 0.76 25.84 -16.12
CA LYS A 413 0.71 25.57 -17.56
C LYS A 413 1.20 24.16 -17.88
N LEU A 414 2.34 23.75 -17.30
CA LEU A 414 2.88 22.41 -17.49
C LEU A 414 1.92 21.33 -16.96
N ARG A 415 1.35 21.52 -15.76
CA ARG A 415 0.35 20.61 -15.18
C ARG A 415 -0.89 20.50 -16.07
N ALA A 416 -1.38 21.62 -16.63
CA ALA A 416 -2.52 21.60 -17.54
C ALA A 416 -2.24 20.83 -18.83
N GLU A 417 -1.06 21.00 -19.44
CA GLU A 417 -0.66 20.21 -20.61
C GLU A 417 -0.45 18.72 -20.27
N LEU A 418 0.07 18.44 -19.08
CA LEU A 418 0.19 17.07 -18.58
C LEU A 418 -1.18 16.42 -18.38
N ASP A 419 -2.13 17.11 -17.74
CA ASP A 419 -3.48 16.59 -17.50
C ASP A 419 -4.22 16.33 -18.82
N LYS A 420 -4.05 17.20 -19.84
CA LYS A 420 -4.56 16.96 -21.20
C LYS A 420 -3.96 15.71 -21.82
N LEU A 421 -2.64 15.54 -21.72
CA LEU A 421 -1.95 14.36 -22.25
C LEU A 421 -2.42 13.07 -21.57
N LEU A 422 -2.52 13.08 -20.23
CA LEU A 422 -3.02 11.94 -19.45
C LEU A 422 -4.47 11.61 -19.81
N SER A 423 -5.34 12.61 -19.91
CA SER A 423 -6.74 12.41 -20.28
C SER A 423 -6.87 11.76 -21.64
N ARG A 424 -6.14 12.26 -22.65
CA ARG A 424 -6.11 11.68 -24.00
C ARG A 424 -5.61 10.23 -24.01
N LYS A 425 -4.55 9.92 -23.25
CA LYS A 425 -4.02 8.54 -23.15
C LYS A 425 -4.96 7.59 -22.41
N ILE A 426 -5.70 8.08 -21.42
CA ILE A 426 -6.65 7.29 -20.67
C ILE A 426 -7.90 7.00 -21.53
N GLU A 427 -8.34 7.98 -22.34
CA GLU A 427 -9.43 7.82 -23.30
C GLU A 427 -9.03 6.93 -24.49
N ASP A 428 -7.80 7.06 -24.98
CA ASP A 428 -7.20 6.23 -26.03
C ASP A 428 -5.93 5.54 -25.51
N PRO A 429 -6.04 4.32 -24.94
CA PRO A 429 -4.90 3.54 -24.48
C PRO A 429 -3.87 3.24 -25.59
N GLY A 430 -4.24 3.32 -26.87
CA GLY A 430 -3.32 3.11 -28.00
C GLY A 430 -2.36 4.28 -28.24
N LEU A 431 -2.64 5.46 -27.70
CA LEU A 431 -1.89 6.69 -27.94
C LEU A 431 -0.40 6.57 -27.57
N ASP A 432 0.51 6.88 -28.50
CA ASP A 432 1.95 6.81 -28.24
C ASP A 432 2.49 8.11 -27.61
N ILE A 433 2.57 8.10 -26.27
CA ILE A 433 3.08 9.23 -25.48
C ILE A 433 4.52 9.60 -25.84
N SER A 434 5.34 8.64 -26.28
CA SER A 434 6.74 8.91 -26.62
C SER A 434 6.90 9.80 -27.86
N VAL A 435 5.86 9.84 -28.70
CA VAL A 435 5.80 10.65 -29.91
C VAL A 435 5.00 11.92 -29.66
N GLU A 436 3.75 11.78 -29.23
CA GLU A 436 2.82 12.91 -29.10
C GLU A 436 3.04 13.74 -27.83
N GLY A 437 3.51 13.11 -26.76
CA GLY A 437 3.75 13.72 -25.46
C GLY A 437 5.20 14.08 -25.17
N LYS A 438 6.11 13.87 -26.13
CA LYS A 438 7.57 13.94 -25.91
C LYS A 438 8.02 15.23 -25.21
N GLY A 439 7.52 16.39 -25.66
CA GLY A 439 7.87 17.68 -25.08
C GLY A 439 7.41 17.83 -23.63
N VAL A 440 6.17 17.40 -23.34
CA VAL A 440 5.59 17.46 -21.99
C VAL A 440 6.33 16.50 -21.05
N VAL A 441 6.57 15.26 -21.47
CA VAL A 441 7.30 14.26 -20.67
C VAL A 441 8.73 14.71 -20.41
N SER A 442 9.42 15.27 -21.41
CA SER A 442 10.77 15.81 -21.24
C SER A 442 10.79 16.95 -20.20
N ALA A 443 9.83 17.86 -20.26
CA ALA A 443 9.72 18.96 -19.29
C ALA A 443 9.40 18.45 -17.87
N VAL A 444 8.57 17.41 -17.75
CA VAL A 444 8.28 16.73 -16.48
C VAL A 444 9.56 16.12 -15.90
N VAL A 445 10.31 15.36 -16.70
CA VAL A 445 11.57 14.72 -16.26
C VAL A 445 12.57 15.79 -15.82
N GLU A 446 12.76 16.85 -16.61
CA GLU A 446 13.67 17.95 -16.29
C GLU A 446 13.27 18.64 -14.98
N LEU A 447 11.98 18.90 -14.77
CA LEU A 447 11.49 19.53 -13.54
C LEU A 447 11.67 18.64 -12.31
N LEU A 448 11.46 17.33 -12.44
CA LEU A 448 11.68 16.38 -11.34
C LEU A 448 13.16 16.32 -10.89
N HIS A 449 14.10 16.54 -11.82
CA HIS A 449 15.54 16.59 -11.51
C HIS A 449 16.02 17.97 -11.05
N SER A 450 15.15 18.98 -11.04
CA SER A 450 15.49 20.29 -10.53
C SER A 450 15.45 20.32 -9.01
N TYR A 451 16.43 21.00 -8.40
CA TYR A 451 16.43 21.20 -6.95
C TYR A 451 15.21 22.02 -6.53
N SER A 452 14.62 21.64 -5.40
CA SER A 452 13.40 22.18 -4.76
C SER A 452 13.15 23.66 -5.02
N ILE A 453 11.87 24.04 -5.11
CA ILE A 453 11.46 25.45 -5.03
C ILE A 453 11.99 26.00 -3.70
N GLU A 454 13.00 26.88 -3.75
CA GLU A 454 13.50 27.56 -2.55
C GLU A 454 12.32 28.26 -1.88
N CYS A 455 11.98 27.80 -0.66
CA CYS A 455 10.97 28.40 0.21
C CYS A 455 11.51 29.64 0.92
#